data_AF-A0A0U2SJZ1-F1
#
_entry.id   AF-A0A0U2SJZ1-F1
#
_cell.length_a   1.000
_cell.length_b   1.000
_cell.length_c   1.000
_cell.angle_alpha   90.00
_cell.angle_beta   90.00
_cell.angle_gamma   90.00
#
_symmetry.space_group_name_H-M   'P 1'
#
loop_
_entity.id
_entity.type
_entity.pdbx_description
1 polymer ?
#
loop_
_entity_poly.entity_id
_entity_poly.type
_entity_poly.pdbx_seq_one_letter_code
_entity_poly.pdbx_strand_id
1 'polypeptide(L)'
;MNSLESRVKRHLSASKKLHWHIDYLLKYGEIVEVIYNLDKKVECELSMELSKKHEYIKDFGCSDCECESHLYYFKNKKEAIEEVTNAYNSIACPFKIGISDFS
;
A
#
# COMPACT_ATOMS: atom_id res chain seq x y z
N MET A 1 16.34 -4.60 -11.82
CA MET A 1 15.14 -4.67 -10.96
C MET A 1 15.13 -3.45 -10.07
N ASN A 2 14.12 -2.59 -10.19
CA ASN A 2 13.98 -1.45 -9.29
C ASN A 2 13.63 -1.96 -7.89
N SER A 3 14.02 -1.21 -6.86
CA SER A 3 13.81 -1.59 -5.46
C SER A 3 12.33 -1.85 -5.14
N LEU A 4 11.40 -1.14 -5.79
CA LEU A 4 9.96 -1.36 -5.66
C LEU A 4 9.53 -2.75 -6.15
N GLU A 5 9.91 -3.13 -7.37
CA GLU A 5 9.50 -4.40 -7.97
C GLU A 5 9.98 -5.59 -7.13
N SER A 6 11.24 -5.56 -6.68
CA SER A 6 11.78 -6.59 -5.77
C SER A 6 11.03 -6.66 -4.45
N ARG A 7 10.60 -5.51 -3.89
CA ARG A 7 9.81 -5.45 -2.64
C ARG A 7 8.41 -6.04 -2.83
N VAL A 8 7.72 -5.65 -3.90
CA VAL A 8 6.38 -6.17 -4.21
C VAL A 8 6.44 -7.68 -4.46
N LYS A 9 7.36 -8.16 -5.29
CA LYS A 9 7.58 -9.60 -5.53
C LYS A 9 7.85 -10.37 -4.24
N ARG A 10 8.65 -9.79 -3.33
CA ARG A 10 8.87 -10.36 -2.01
C ARG A 10 7.56 -10.46 -1.22
N HIS A 11 6.72 -9.44 -1.20
CA HIS A 11 5.44 -9.48 -0.49
C HIS A 11 4.43 -10.45 -1.11
N LEU A 12 4.48 -10.68 -2.43
CA LEU A 12 3.65 -11.66 -3.12
C LEU A 12 4.10 -13.11 -2.91
N SER A 13 5.38 -13.37 -2.60
CA SER A 13 5.87 -14.73 -2.33
C SER A 13 5.15 -15.37 -1.13
N ALA A 14 4.80 -16.65 -1.17
CA ALA A 14 4.24 -17.34 -0.01
C ALA A 14 5.31 -17.76 1.02
N SER A 15 6.52 -18.07 0.56
CA SER A 15 7.62 -18.57 1.40
C SER A 15 8.67 -17.48 1.58
N LYS A 16 8.72 -16.89 2.77
CA LYS A 16 9.72 -15.89 3.15
C LYS A 16 9.95 -15.86 4.66
N LYS A 17 11.12 -15.37 5.06
CA LYS A 17 11.34 -14.93 6.45
C LYS A 17 10.60 -13.61 6.67
N LEU A 18 9.86 -13.54 7.78
CA LEU A 18 9.12 -12.33 8.17
C LEU A 18 10.12 -11.28 8.65
N HIS A 19 10.02 -10.09 8.08
CA HIS A 19 10.88 -8.98 8.45
C HIS A 19 10.11 -7.67 8.59
N TRP A 20 9.07 -7.45 7.79
CA TRP A 20 8.33 -6.20 7.76
C TRP A 20 6.94 -6.37 8.33
N HIS A 21 6.35 -5.27 8.83
CA HIS A 21 5.01 -5.25 9.43
C HIS A 21 3.96 -5.94 8.54
N ILE A 22 3.98 -5.66 7.23
CA ILE A 22 3.08 -6.29 6.26
C ILE A 22 3.26 -7.82 6.15
N ASP A 23 4.45 -8.37 6.37
CA ASP A 23 4.65 -9.82 6.28
C ASP A 23 3.88 -10.57 7.37
N TYR A 24 3.76 -9.97 8.56
CA TYR A 24 2.97 -10.53 9.65
C TYR A 24 1.48 -10.44 9.36
N LEU A 25 1.02 -9.35 8.76
CA LEU A 25 -0.37 -9.18 8.33
C LEU A 25 -0.74 -10.23 7.27
N LEU A 26 0.15 -10.48 6.31
CA LEU A 26 -0.05 -11.46 5.22
C LEU A 26 -0.05 -12.93 5.69
N LYS A 27 0.17 -13.21 6.98
CA LYS A 27 -0.14 -14.53 7.54
C LYS A 27 -1.64 -14.80 7.68
N TYR A 28 -2.44 -13.73 7.71
CA TYR A 28 -3.87 -13.77 7.97
C TYR A 28 -4.70 -13.21 6.81
N GLY A 29 -4.06 -12.88 5.69
CA GLY A 29 -4.70 -12.30 4.52
C GLY A 29 -3.88 -12.52 3.26
N GLU A 30 -4.49 -12.22 2.12
CA GLU A 30 -3.89 -12.36 0.79
C GLU A 30 -3.88 -11.01 0.07
N ILE A 31 -2.90 -10.82 -0.81
CA ILE A 31 -2.83 -9.64 -1.67
C ILE A 31 -3.74 -9.89 -2.88
N VAL A 32 -4.82 -9.11 -2.98
CA VAL A 32 -5.80 -9.20 -4.07
C VAL A 32 -5.67 -8.10 -5.12
N GLU A 33 -4.89 -7.06 -4.83
CA GLU A 33 -4.56 -5.99 -5.77
C GLU A 33 -3.25 -5.30 -5.39
N VAL A 34 -2.54 -4.74 -6.37
CA VAL A 34 -1.40 -3.84 -6.15
C VAL A 34 -1.61 -2.57 -6.94
N ILE A 35 -1.60 -1.43 -6.24
CA ILE A 35 -1.59 -0.09 -6.84
C ILE A 35 -0.23 0.53 -6.55
N TYR A 36 0.43 1.04 -7.59
CA TYR A 36 1.80 1.53 -7.46
C TYR A 36 2.13 2.63 -8.47
N ASN A 37 3.19 3.39 -8.20
CA ASN A 37 3.78 4.35 -9.12
C ASN A 37 5.30 4.14 -9.22
N LEU A 38 5.93 4.73 -10.24
CA LEU A 38 7.39 4.68 -10.43
C LEU A 38 8.04 6.07 -10.41
N ASP A 39 7.24 7.13 -10.37
CA ASP A 39 7.72 8.49 -10.64
C ASP A 39 8.29 9.18 -9.41
N LYS A 40 7.59 9.08 -8.27
CA LYS A 40 7.98 9.75 -7.03
C LYS A 40 7.50 8.98 -5.80
N LYS A 41 8.16 9.20 -4.67
CA LYS A 41 7.65 8.76 -3.36
C LYS A 41 6.41 9.57 -3.03
N VAL A 42 5.31 8.90 -2.73
CA VAL A 42 4.00 9.51 -2.41
C VAL A 42 3.36 8.91 -1.17
N GLU A 43 4.09 8.08 -0.43
CA GLU A 43 3.57 7.29 0.68
C GLU A 43 2.92 8.15 1.76
N CYS A 44 3.60 9.25 2.14
CA CYS A 44 3.10 10.19 3.13
C CYS A 44 1.90 10.99 2.61
N GLU A 45 1.94 11.45 1.35
CA GLU A 45 0.84 12.22 0.77
C GLU A 45 -0.42 11.37 0.60
N LEU A 46 -0.29 10.11 0.17
CA LEU A 46 -1.41 9.17 0.13
C LEU A 46 -1.99 8.92 1.52
N SER A 47 -1.12 8.69 2.50
CA SER A 47 -1.53 8.44 3.89
C SER A 47 -2.26 9.63 4.50
N MET A 48 -1.82 10.85 4.19
CA MET A 48 -2.51 12.08 4.59
C MET A 48 -3.90 12.20 3.95
N GLU A 49 -4.10 11.80 2.70
CA GLU A 49 -5.43 11.83 2.08
C GLU A 49 -6.36 10.74 2.64
N LEU A 50 -5.84 9.54 2.88
CA LEU A 50 -6.63 8.41 3.38
C LEU A 50 -7.02 8.60 4.86
N SER A 51 -6.14 9.17 5.69
CA SER A 51 -6.42 9.37 7.13
C SER A 51 -7.56 10.34 7.41
N LYS A 52 -7.92 11.21 6.45
CA LYS A 52 -9.03 12.17 6.59
C LYS A 52 -10.40 11.49 6.62
N LYS A 53 -10.52 10.29 6.05
CA LYS A 53 -11.81 9.65 5.78
C LYS A 53 -11.93 8.21 6.28
N HIS A 54 -10.80 7.53 6.49
CA HIS A 54 -10.78 6.09 6.77
C HIS A 54 -10.22 5.79 8.14
N GLU A 55 -10.78 4.75 8.77
CA GLU A 55 -10.22 4.18 9.99
C GLU A 55 -8.86 3.54 9.70
N TYR A 56 -7.96 3.61 10.68
CA TYR A 56 -6.60 3.12 10.54
C TYR A 56 -6.10 2.48 11.84
N ILE A 57 -5.07 1.64 11.70
CA ILE A 57 -4.36 1.09 12.86
C ILE A 57 -3.15 1.97 13.16
N LYS A 58 -3.21 2.69 14.28
CA LYS A 58 -2.16 3.62 14.67
C LYS A 58 -0.78 2.95 14.72
N ASP A 59 0.24 3.69 14.30
CA ASP A 59 1.66 3.32 14.30
C ASP A 59 2.03 2.14 13.37
N PHE A 60 1.10 1.69 12.51
CA PHE A 60 1.39 0.61 11.57
C PHE A 60 2.19 1.12 10.36
N GLY A 61 3.42 0.65 10.20
CA GLY A 61 4.18 0.84 8.96
C GLY A 61 4.75 2.25 8.75
N CYS A 62 4.59 3.17 9.71
CA CYS A 62 5.00 4.57 9.63
C CYS A 62 6.16 4.93 10.57
N SER A 63 7.05 3.98 10.88
CA SER A 63 8.13 4.19 11.87
C SER A 63 9.19 5.23 11.47
N ASP A 64 9.27 5.58 10.19
CA ASP A 64 10.24 6.50 9.60
C ASP A 64 9.60 7.81 9.06
N CYS A 65 8.33 8.06 9.38
CA CYS A 65 7.62 9.28 9.01
C CYS A 65 6.68 9.76 10.13
N GLU A 66 6.03 10.90 9.93
CA GLU A 66 5.07 11.49 10.88
C GLU A 66 3.61 11.05 10.60
N CYS A 67 3.40 10.04 9.76
CA CYS A 67 2.06 9.55 9.46
C CYS A 67 1.48 8.78 10.65
N GLU A 68 0.18 8.91 10.89
CA GLU A 68 -0.49 8.17 11.96
C GLU A 68 -0.55 6.66 11.69
N SER A 69 -0.56 6.26 10.42
CA SER A 69 -0.60 4.87 9.97
C SER A 69 -0.35 4.77 8.47
N HIS A 70 0.09 3.60 8.01
CA HIS A 70 0.08 3.17 6.60
C HIS A 70 -0.87 1.96 6.37
N LEU A 71 -1.76 1.66 7.32
CA LEU A 71 -2.77 0.61 7.21
C LEU A 71 -4.16 1.14 7.48
N TYR A 72 -4.99 1.12 6.45
CA TYR A 72 -6.35 1.67 6.43
C TYR A 72 -7.38 0.57 6.20
N TYR A 73 -8.54 0.74 6.83
CA TYR A 73 -9.69 -0.14 6.65
C TYR A 73 -10.63 0.38 5.56
N PHE A 74 -11.09 -0.51 4.71
CA PHE A 74 -12.13 -0.26 3.71
C PHE A 74 -13.19 -1.36 3.80
N LYS A 75 -14.45 -1.03 3.50
CA LYS A 75 -15.56 -1.98 3.58
C LYS A 75 -15.45 -3.10 2.55
N ASN A 76 -14.86 -2.82 1.39
CA ASN A 76 -14.69 -3.79 0.31
C ASN A 76 -13.59 -3.37 -0.67
N LYS A 77 -13.18 -4.29 -1.57
CA LYS A 77 -12.15 -4.06 -2.59
C LYS A 77 -12.46 -2.87 -3.51
N LYS A 78 -13.73 -2.68 -3.89
CA LYS A 78 -14.12 -1.60 -4.81
C LYS A 78 -13.87 -0.23 -4.17
N GLU A 79 -14.32 -0.04 -2.94
CA GLU A 79 -14.07 1.19 -2.17
C GLU A 79 -12.58 1.43 -1.99
N ALA A 80 -11.79 0.40 -1.65
CA ALA A 80 -10.35 0.53 -1.51
C ALA A 80 -9.68 1.04 -2.80
N ILE A 81 -10.05 0.49 -3.96
CA ILE A 81 -9.52 0.95 -5.25
C ILE A 81 -9.95 2.39 -5.53
N GLU A 82 -11.23 2.72 -5.36
CA GLU A 82 -11.74 4.07 -5.60
C GLU A 82 -11.04 5.11 -4.72
N GLU A 83 -10.89 4.86 -3.42
CA GLU A 83 -10.28 5.79 -2.48
C GLU A 83 -8.78 5.98 -2.72
N VAL A 84 -8.03 4.90 -2.98
CA VAL A 84 -6.60 5.01 -3.27
C VAL A 84 -6.36 5.71 -4.60
N THR A 85 -7.14 5.40 -5.65
CA THR A 85 -6.99 6.08 -6.96
C THR A 85 -7.38 7.55 -6.89
N ASN A 86 -8.41 7.91 -6.12
CA ASN A 86 -8.76 9.30 -5.83
C ASN A 86 -7.63 10.03 -5.10
N ALA A 87 -6.98 9.39 -4.12
CA ALA A 87 -5.82 9.96 -3.43
C ALA A 87 -4.67 10.23 -4.43
N TYR A 88 -4.33 9.28 -5.30
CA TYR A 88 -3.33 9.49 -6.36
C TYR A 88 -3.68 10.66 -7.30
N ASN A 89 -4.94 10.76 -7.73
CA ASN A 89 -5.41 11.84 -8.59
C ASN A 89 -5.28 13.21 -7.90
N SER A 90 -5.60 13.28 -6.61
CA SER A 90 -5.52 14.54 -5.84
C SER A 90 -4.10 15.10 -5.73
N ILE A 91 -3.08 14.23 -5.78
CA ILE A 91 -1.65 14.60 -5.72
C ILE A 91 -0.98 14.66 -7.10
N ALA A 92 -1.80 14.63 -8.17
CA ALA A 92 -1.40 14.65 -9.57
C ALA A 92 -0.29 13.64 -9.88
N CYS A 93 -0.42 12.42 -9.36
CA CYS A 93 0.55 11.35 -9.55
C CYS A 93 -0.06 10.21 -10.36
N PRO A 94 0.53 9.81 -11.50
CA PRO A 94 0.06 8.63 -12.22
C PRO A 94 0.36 7.36 -11.41
N PHE A 95 -0.46 6.35 -11.64
CA PHE A 95 -0.38 5.06 -10.97
C PHE A 95 -0.72 3.94 -11.96
N LYS A 96 -0.37 2.73 -11.56
CA LYS A 96 -0.73 1.48 -12.23
C LYS A 96 -1.46 0.58 -11.25
N ILE A 97 -2.30 -0.29 -11.78
CA ILE A 97 -3.03 -1.29 -11.02
C ILE A 97 -2.77 -2.63 -11.66
N GLY A 98 -2.34 -3.60 -10.86
CA GLY A 98 -2.24 -4.98 -11.30
C GLY A 98 -1.18 -5.78 -10.55
N ILE A 99 -1.59 -6.93 -10.01
CA ILE A 99 -0.67 -7.94 -9.48
C ILE A 99 0.14 -8.60 -10.61
N SER A 100 -0.45 -8.76 -11.80
CA SER A 100 0.19 -9.47 -12.92
C SER A 100 1.51 -8.86 -13.36
N ASP A 101 1.70 -7.57 -13.10
CA ASP A 101 2.94 -6.83 -13.39
C ASP A 101 4.15 -7.34 -12.60
N PHE A 102 3.90 -8.13 -11.54
CA PHE A 102 4.91 -8.66 -10.63
C PHE A 102 5.01 -10.20 -10.68
N SER A 103 4.38 -10.82 -11.68
CA SER A 103 4.49 -12.27 -11.94
C SER A 103 5.87 -12.67 -12.44
#